data_AF-A0A6A5BBS5-F1
#
_entry.id   AF-A0A6A5BBS5-F1
#
_cell.length_a   1.000
_cell.length_b   1.000
_cell.length_c   1.000
_cell.angle_alpha   90.00
_cell.angle_beta   90.00
_cell.angle_gamma   90.00
#
_symmetry.space_group_name_H-M   'P 1'
#
loop_
_entity.id
_entity.type
_entity.pdbx_description
1 polymer ?
#
loop_
_entity_poly.entity_id
_entity_poly.type
_entity_poly.pdbx_seq_one_letter_code
_entity_poly.pdbx_strand_id
1 'polypeptide(L)'
;MWSKVEKLKDLLKTHADRDLYQKIIEELEDWNECHFSSSSRFEINFSSQTREKFEKVRKELNAHHHGQSSDELLKQVSDFAQSANLELLLNLNDTYSRFILTSEYKALSSIEEIVTELNENNKFQ
;
A
#
# COMPACT_ATOMS: atom_id res chain seq x y z
N MET A 1 -3.53 2.94 3.45
CA MET A 1 -2.42 2.05 3.05
C MET A 1 -2.03 2.17 1.57
N TRP A 2 -2.94 2.02 0.59
CA TRP A 2 -2.60 2.13 -0.85
C TRP A 2 -1.92 3.46 -1.23
N SER A 3 -2.50 4.58 -0.80
CA SER A 3 -1.90 5.92 -0.95
C SER A 3 -0.54 6.04 -0.29
N LYS A 4 -0.31 5.30 0.80
CA LYS A 4 0.96 5.30 1.49
C LYS A 4 2.04 4.49 0.74
N VAL A 5 1.67 3.34 0.16
CA VAL A 5 2.56 2.53 -0.70
C VAL A 5 3.02 3.36 -1.90
N GLU A 6 2.10 4.06 -2.55
CA GLU A 6 2.42 4.95 -3.68
C GLU A 6 3.30 6.13 -3.23
N LYS A 7 3.04 6.72 -2.06
CA LYS A 7 3.90 7.75 -1.48
C LYS A 7 5.34 7.24 -1.25
N LEU A 8 5.49 6.03 -0.73
CA LEU A 8 6.80 5.38 -0.57
C LEU A 8 7.49 5.14 -1.91
N LYS A 9 6.78 4.64 -2.92
CA LYS A 9 7.32 4.47 -4.28
C LYS A 9 7.75 5.80 -4.89
N ASP A 10 7.01 6.89 -4.66
CA ASP A 10 7.34 8.20 -5.19
C ASP A 10 8.55 8.82 -4.50
N LEU A 11 8.68 8.64 -3.18
CA LEU A 11 9.88 9.02 -2.43
C LEU A 11 11.12 8.30 -3.02
N LEU A 12 11.02 7.00 -3.26
CA LEU A 12 12.12 6.18 -3.80
C LEU A 12 12.58 6.56 -5.23
N LYS A 13 11.80 7.34 -6.00
CA LYS A 13 12.20 7.80 -7.35
C LYS A 13 13.17 8.98 -7.34
N THR A 14 13.38 9.62 -6.19
CA THR A 14 14.28 10.78 -6.07
C THR A 14 15.69 10.31 -5.66
N HIS A 15 16.73 10.71 -6.40
CA HIS A 15 18.10 10.29 -6.09
C HIS A 15 18.71 11.16 -4.96
N ALA A 16 19.07 10.47 -3.87
CA ALA A 16 20.12 10.81 -2.89
C ALA A 16 20.10 12.20 -2.24
N ASP A 17 19.06 12.52 -1.47
CA ASP A 17 19.11 13.59 -0.48
C ASP A 17 18.94 13.02 0.94
N ARG A 18 19.62 13.62 1.93
CA ARG A 18 19.45 13.28 3.36
C ARG A 18 18.00 13.46 3.79
N ASP A 19 17.32 14.44 3.20
CA ASP A 19 15.90 14.73 3.39
C ASP A 19 14.99 13.59 2.90
N LEU A 20 15.43 12.79 1.92
CA LEU A 20 14.65 11.64 1.43
C LEU A 20 14.60 10.52 2.47
N TYR A 21 15.75 10.19 3.07
CA TYR A 21 15.84 9.14 4.08
C TYR A 21 14.97 9.45 5.29
N GLN A 22 15.02 10.69 5.75
CA GLN A 22 14.19 11.15 6.85
C GLN A 22 12.69 10.98 6.52
N LYS A 23 12.26 11.35 5.32
CA LYS A 23 10.87 11.16 4.85
C LYS A 23 10.46 9.69 4.77
N ILE A 24 11.36 8.81 4.33
CA ILE A 24 11.10 7.37 4.28
C ILE A 24 10.94 6.80 5.69
N ILE A 25 11.80 7.21 6.64
CA ILE A 25 11.70 6.79 8.04
C ILE A 25 10.38 7.25 8.64
N GLU A 26 10.02 8.53 8.47
CA GLU A 26 8.75 9.08 8.95
C GLU A 26 7.55 8.31 8.38
N GLU A 27 7.57 7.98 7.09
CA GLU A 27 6.52 7.19 6.47
C GLU A 27 6.45 5.78 7.06
N LEU A 28 7.57 5.10 7.28
CA LEU A 28 7.58 3.76 7.86
C LEU A 28 7.14 3.75 9.33
N GLU A 29 7.47 4.77 10.13
CA GLU A 29 6.97 4.86 11.50
C GLU A 29 5.46 5.12 11.53
N ASP A 30 4.94 5.96 10.65
CA ASP A 30 3.49 6.15 10.49
C ASP A 30 2.79 4.86 10.02
N TRP A 31 3.45 4.00 9.22
CA TRP A 31 2.93 2.66 8.92
C TRP A 31 2.95 1.74 10.12
N ASN A 32 4.01 1.81 10.94
CA ASN A 32 4.11 1.04 12.16
C ASN A 32 2.92 1.34 13.07
N GLU A 33 2.73 2.62 13.38
CA GLU A 33 1.66 3.09 14.26
C GLU A 33 0.27 2.80 13.70
N CYS A 34 0.06 3.03 12.40
CA CYS A 34 -1.27 2.85 11.80
C CYS A 34 -1.62 1.40 11.49
N HIS A 35 -0.68 0.51 11.18
CA HIS A 35 -1.02 -0.74 10.50
C HIS A 35 -0.25 -2.00 10.93
N PHE A 36 0.96 -1.88 11.49
CA PHE A 36 1.76 -3.05 11.90
C PHE A 36 1.77 -3.29 13.41
N SER A 37 1.63 -2.23 14.20
CA SER A 37 1.56 -2.31 15.65
C SER A 37 0.33 -3.11 16.09
N SER A 38 0.52 -4.03 17.03
CA SER A 38 -0.56 -4.81 17.66
C SER A 38 -1.50 -3.95 18.51
N SER A 39 -1.12 -2.70 18.79
CA SER A 39 -1.97 -1.71 19.45
C SER A 39 -2.73 -0.83 18.45
N SER A 40 -2.51 -1.00 17.15
CA SER A 40 -3.18 -0.18 16.14
C SER A 40 -4.66 -0.52 16.03
N ARG A 41 -5.50 0.51 15.97
CA ARG A 41 -6.92 0.40 15.60
C ARG A 41 -7.13 -0.16 14.19
N PHE A 42 -6.18 0.09 13.29
CA PHE A 42 -6.23 -0.34 11.88
C PHE A 42 -5.12 -1.34 11.56
N GLU A 43 -4.78 -2.18 12.55
CA GLU A 43 -3.85 -3.29 12.36
C GLU A 43 -4.29 -4.15 11.17
N ILE A 44 -3.34 -4.41 10.27
CA ILE A 44 -3.55 -5.32 9.16
C ILE A 44 -2.90 -6.66 9.50
N ASN A 45 -3.62 -7.73 9.21
CA ASN A 45 -3.14 -9.08 9.40
C ASN A 45 -2.11 -9.44 8.31
N PHE A 46 -0.89 -8.98 8.48
CA PHE A 46 0.27 -9.41 7.72
C PHE A 46 0.90 -10.67 8.31
N SER A 47 1.38 -11.53 7.42
CA SER A 47 2.20 -12.70 7.71
C SER A 47 3.44 -12.36 8.52
N SER A 48 3.96 -13.35 9.25
CA SER A 48 5.22 -13.21 9.99
C SER A 48 6.36 -12.77 9.08
N GLN A 49 6.43 -13.30 7.86
CA GLN A 49 7.47 -12.95 6.90
C GLN A 49 7.43 -11.46 6.50
N THR A 50 6.25 -10.90 6.24
CA THR A 50 6.11 -9.47 5.90
C THR A 50 6.42 -8.58 7.10
N ARG A 51 6.01 -8.98 8.31
CA ARG A 51 6.35 -8.27 9.55
C ARG A 51 7.86 -8.28 9.83
N GLU A 52 8.52 -9.42 9.64
CA GLU A 52 9.98 -9.55 9.80
C GLU A 52 10.74 -8.66 8.80
N LYS A 53 10.30 -8.64 7.53
CA LYS A 53 10.87 -7.74 6.51
C LYS A 53 10.70 -6.26 6.89
N PHE A 54 9.53 -5.88 7.38
CA PHE A 54 9.26 -4.52 7.84
C PHE A 54 10.20 -4.10 8.97
N GLU A 55 10.30 -4.92 10.02
CA GLU A 55 11.17 -4.66 11.17
C GLU A 55 12.65 -4.59 10.78
N LYS A 56 13.08 -5.45 9.85
CA LYS A 56 14.44 -5.42 9.31
C LYS A 56 14.72 -4.10 8.60
N VAL A 57 13.88 -3.73 7.64
CA VAL A 57 14.03 -2.48 6.86
C VAL A 57 14.02 -1.25 7.77
N ARG A 58 13.09 -1.21 8.73
CA ARG A 58 12.96 -0.10 9.68
C ARG A 58 14.20 0.04 10.58
N LYS A 59 14.76 -1.06 11.07
CA LYS A 59 16.01 -1.05 11.85
C LYS A 59 17.21 -0.63 11.01
N GLU A 60 17.34 -1.15 9.79
CA GLU A 60 18.46 -0.82 8.91
C GLU A 60 18.42 0.65 8.46
N LEU A 61 17.25 1.22 8.18
CA LEU A 61 17.08 2.65 7.90
C LEU A 61 17.45 3.55 9.07
N ASN A 62 17.01 3.21 10.29
CA ASN A 62 17.39 3.96 11.49
C ASN A 62 18.89 3.81 11.81
N ALA A 63 19.50 2.68 11.43
CA ALA A 63 20.92 2.38 11.64
C ALA A 63 21.84 2.86 10.51
N HIS A 64 21.30 3.38 9.39
CA HIS A 64 22.03 3.71 8.15
C HIS A 64 23.06 4.85 8.30
N HIS A 65 23.42 5.23 9.52
CA HIS A 65 24.55 6.08 9.83
C HIS A 65 25.92 5.46 9.50
N HIS A 66 26.05 4.14 9.27
CA HIS A 66 27.36 3.51 9.07
C HIS A 66 27.40 2.36 8.03
N GLY A 67 27.71 2.68 6.77
CA GLY A 67 28.51 1.80 5.90
C GLY A 67 27.83 0.90 4.86
N GLN A 68 26.49 0.83 4.80
CA GLN A 68 25.78 0.14 3.70
C GLN A 68 25.65 1.09 2.49
N SER A 69 25.59 0.58 1.25
CA SER A 69 25.34 1.45 0.10
C SER A 69 23.89 1.94 0.12
N SER A 70 23.71 3.23 -0.16
CA SER A 70 22.42 3.92 -0.26
C SER A 70 21.41 3.16 -1.15
N ASP A 71 21.88 2.59 -2.25
CA ASP A 71 21.06 1.86 -3.23
C ASP A 71 20.52 0.52 -2.72
N GLU A 72 21.31 -0.24 -1.95
CA GLU A 72 20.89 -1.55 -1.44
C GLU A 72 19.75 -1.39 -0.42
N LEU A 73 19.82 -0.34 0.41
CA LEU A 73 18.76 -0.08 1.38
C LEU A 73 17.47 0.38 0.71
N LEU A 74 17.56 1.29 -0.28
CA LEU A 74 16.40 1.73 -1.05
C LEU A 74 15.72 0.57 -1.79
N LYS A 75 16.53 -0.38 -2.30
CA LYS A 75 16.02 -1.63 -2.88
C LYS A 75 15.26 -2.48 -1.86
N GLN A 76 15.81 -2.67 -0.66
CA GLN A 76 15.13 -3.42 0.40
C GLN A 76 13.79 -2.76 0.80
N VAL A 77 13.74 -1.43 0.87
CA VAL A 77 12.49 -0.68 1.11
C VAL A 77 11.47 -0.92 -0.01
N SER A 78 11.90 -0.86 -1.26
CA SER A 78 11.05 -1.16 -2.42
C SER A 78 10.51 -2.59 -2.38
N ASP A 79 11.37 -3.58 -2.13
CA ASP A 79 11.00 -5.00 -2.11
C ASP A 79 10.00 -5.31 -0.96
N PHE A 80 10.18 -4.67 0.19
CA PHE A 80 9.21 -4.70 1.29
C PHE A 80 7.87 -4.10 0.85
N ALA A 81 7.87 -2.89 0.30
CA ALA A 81 6.64 -2.19 -0.08
C ALA A 81 5.84 -3.01 -1.11
N GLN A 82 6.50 -3.64 -2.08
CA GLN A 82 5.87 -4.54 -3.03
C GLN A 82 5.29 -5.79 -2.38
N SER A 83 6.03 -6.41 -1.45
CA SER A 83 5.57 -7.59 -0.71
C SER A 83 4.31 -7.29 0.12
N ALA A 84 4.32 -6.19 0.87
CA ALA A 84 3.18 -5.77 1.69
C ALA A 84 1.96 -5.42 0.82
N ASN A 85 2.18 -4.78 -0.34
CA ASN A 85 1.12 -4.42 -1.27
C ASN A 85 0.43 -5.66 -1.87
N LEU A 86 1.21 -6.67 -2.25
CA LEU A 86 0.69 -7.93 -2.77
C LEU A 86 -0.14 -8.66 -1.71
N GLU A 87 0.36 -8.76 -0.49
CA GLU A 87 -0.36 -9.43 0.59
C GLU A 87 -1.67 -8.73 0.93
N LEU A 88 -1.71 -7.39 0.88
CA LEU A 88 -2.95 -6.66 1.06
C LEU A 88 -3.97 -6.95 -0.04
N LEU A 89 -3.57 -7.04 -1.32
CA LEU A 89 -4.47 -7.42 -2.40
C LEU A 89 -5.05 -8.81 -2.19
N LEU A 90 -4.22 -9.75 -1.76
CA LEU A 90 -4.66 -11.11 -1.49
C LEU A 90 -5.66 -11.15 -0.32
N ASN A 91 -5.42 -10.38 0.74
CA ASN A 91 -6.35 -10.23 1.87
C ASN A 91 -7.68 -9.58 1.44
N LEU A 92 -7.64 -8.63 0.51
CA LEU A 92 -8.84 -7.99 -0.03
C LEU A 92 -9.62 -8.88 -0.99
N ASN A 93 -9.02 -9.93 -1.57
CA ASN A 93 -9.65 -10.74 -2.60
C ASN A 93 -10.93 -11.43 -2.11
N ASP A 94 -10.92 -12.00 -0.90
CA ASP A 94 -12.13 -12.60 -0.30
C ASP A 94 -13.19 -11.53 0.00
N THR A 95 -12.77 -10.37 0.52
CA THR A 95 -13.67 -9.25 0.81
C THR A 95 -14.34 -8.75 -0.47
N TYR A 96 -13.57 -8.56 -1.53
CA TYR A 96 -14.06 -8.14 -2.84
C TYR A 96 -15.02 -9.18 -3.43
N SER A 97 -14.66 -10.46 -3.37
CA SER A 97 -15.50 -11.56 -3.87
C SER A 97 -16.87 -11.62 -3.16
N ARG A 98 -16.93 -11.28 -1.87
CA ARG A 98 -18.20 -11.17 -1.14
C ARG A 98 -18.93 -9.86 -1.45
N PHE A 99 -18.19 -8.77 -1.58
CA PHE A 99 -18.74 -7.45 -1.89
C PHE A 99 -19.53 -7.46 -3.20
N ILE A 100 -19.03 -8.11 -4.26
CA ILE A 100 -19.75 -8.17 -5.54
C ILE A 100 -21.11 -8.91 -5.47
N LEU A 101 -21.38 -9.65 -4.39
CA LEU A 101 -22.63 -10.37 -4.19
C LEU A 101 -23.66 -9.57 -3.39
N THR A 102 -23.26 -8.46 -2.78
CA THR A 102 -24.14 -7.64 -1.92
C THR A 102 -25.20 -6.90 -2.74
N SER A 103 -26.28 -6.51 -2.08
CA SER A 103 -27.33 -5.67 -2.67
C SER A 103 -26.81 -4.31 -3.10
N GLU A 104 -25.88 -3.76 -2.34
CA GLU A 104 -25.26 -2.46 -2.56
C GLU A 104 -24.45 -2.48 -3.86
N TYR A 105 -23.64 -3.52 -4.07
CA TYR A 105 -22.91 -3.66 -5.32
C TYR A 105 -23.86 -3.86 -6.52
N LYS A 106 -24.89 -4.70 -6.37
CA LYS A 106 -25.89 -4.91 -7.43
C LYS A 106 -26.63 -3.62 -7.79
N ALA A 107 -27.01 -2.82 -6.80
CA ALA A 107 -27.65 -1.53 -7.03
C ALA A 107 -26.74 -0.56 -7.79
N LEU A 108 -25.45 -0.51 -7.44
CA LEU A 108 -24.46 0.28 -8.17
C LEU A 108 -24.29 -0.19 -9.62
N SER A 109 -24.13 -1.51 -9.82
CA SER A 109 -23.97 -2.11 -11.15
C SER A 109 -25.18 -1.83 -12.05
N SER A 110 -26.40 -1.91 -11.50
CA SER A 110 -27.62 -1.61 -12.26
C SER A 110 -27.72 -0.12 -12.65
N ILE A 111 -27.24 0.79 -11.80
CA ILE A 111 -27.17 2.21 -12.14
C ILE A 111 -26.17 2.45 -13.28
N GLU A 112 -24.99 1.81 -13.24
CA GLU A 112 -23.99 1.90 -14.31
C GLU A 112 -24.52 1.36 -15.64
N GLU A 113 -25.23 0.23 -15.63
CA GLU A 113 -25.90 -0.32 -16.81
C GLU A 113 -26.92 0.66 -17.40
N ILE A 114 -27.81 1.21 -16.56
CA ILE A 114 -28.81 2.21 -16.99
C ILE A 114 -28.16 3.46 -17.59
N VAL A 115 -27.10 3.99 -16.95
CA VAL A 115 -26.37 5.16 -17.45
C VAL A 115 -25.69 4.86 -18.78
N THR A 116 -25.16 3.65 -18.96
CA THR A 116 -24.55 3.22 -20.21
C THR A 116 -25.59 3.15 -21.33
N GLU A 117 -26.74 2.50 -21.08
CA GLU A 117 -27.85 2.43 -22.03
C GLU A 117 -28.38 3.81 -22.43
N LEU A 118 -28.55 4.73 -21.47
CA LEU A 118 -28.99 6.10 -21.75
C LEU A 118 -27.97 6.86 -22.61
N ASN A 119 -26.68 6.69 -22.36
CA ASN A 119 -25.63 7.32 -23.14
C ASN A 119 -25.49 6.74 -24.55
N GLU A 120 -25.75 5.45 -24.73
CA GLU A 120 -25.79 4.83 -26.05
C GLU A 120 -27.03 5.28 -26.83
N ASN A 121 -28.20 5.32 -26.21
CA ASN A 121 -29.44 5.76 -26.86
C ASN A 121 -29.42 7.26 -27.26
N ASN A 122 -28.76 8.11 -26.47
CA ASN A 122 -28.61 9.54 -26.80
C ASN A 122 -27.55 9.83 -27.87
N LYS A 123 -26.70 8.86 -28.24
CA LYS A 123 -25.74 9.02 -29.35
C LYS A 123 -26.36 8.83 -30.74
N PHE A 124 -27.59 8.29 -30.81
CA PHE A 124 -28.32 8.04 -32.06
C PHE A 124 -29.47 9.02 -32.31
N GLN A 125 -29.56 10.11 -31.54
CA GLN A 125 -30.43 11.27 -31.79
C GLN A 125 -29.61 12.46 -32.29
#